data_AF-A0A5K1JUN0-F1
#
_entry.id   AF-A0A5K1JUN0-F1
#
_cell.length_a   1.000
_cell.length_b   1.000
_cell.length_c   1.000
_cell.angle_alpha   90.00
_cell.angle_beta   90.00
_cell.angle_gamma   90.00
#
_symmetry.space_group_name_H-M   'P 1'
#
loop_
_entity.id
_entity.type
_entity.pdbx_description
1 polymer ?
#
loop_
_entity_poly.entity_id
_entity_poly.type
_entity_poly.pdbx_seq_one_letter_code
_entity_poly.pdbx_strand_id
1 'polypeptide(L)'
;MIEVPASKKECFFEDLHVNDKMTVTYQVGGGGHLDIDFWLADPDNVALGKDIKQSQGTVQITAKKNGRYEYCFSNQMSTVVDKMVSFNVHGVIYVDDE
;
A
#
# COMPACT_ATOMS: atom_id res chain seq x y z
N MET A 1 6.42 10.83 -2.38
CA MET A 1 5.95 11.22 -1.03
C MET A 1 4.54 11.77 -1.16
N ILE A 2 3.65 11.37 -0.27
CA ILE A 2 2.25 11.77 -0.23
C ILE A 2 1.91 12.32 1.16
N GLU A 3 0.86 13.13 1.22
CA GLU A 3 0.26 13.59 2.47
C GLU A 3 -1.01 12.77 2.73
N VAL A 4 -1.12 12.17 3.92
CA VAL A 4 -2.29 11.43 4.37
C VAL A 4 -2.96 12.26 5.48
N PRO A 5 -4.08 12.94 5.19
CA PRO A 5 -4.67 13.86 6.14
C PRO A 5 -5.14 13.16 7.42
N ALA A 6 -5.21 13.92 8.52
CA ALA A 6 -5.75 13.44 9.79
C ALA A 6 -7.13 12.81 9.60
N SER A 7 -7.35 11.65 10.24
CA SER A 7 -8.60 10.88 10.17
C SER A 7 -9.01 10.38 8.76
N LYS A 8 -8.11 10.45 7.77
CA LYS A 8 -8.36 9.97 6.40
C LYS A 8 -7.48 8.79 6.02
N LYS A 9 -7.83 8.16 4.90
CA LYS A 9 -6.99 7.20 4.20
C LYS A 9 -6.83 7.61 2.74
N GLU A 10 -5.66 7.38 2.20
CA GLU A 10 -5.34 7.57 0.78
C GLU A 10 -5.12 6.20 0.15
N CYS A 11 -5.82 5.92 -0.95
CA CYS A 11 -5.80 4.64 -1.63
C CYS A 11 -5.28 4.79 -3.06
N PHE A 12 -4.51 3.82 -3.49
CA PHE A 12 -3.87 3.72 -4.78
C PHE A 12 -4.15 2.36 -5.38
N PHE A 13 -3.89 2.22 -6.68
CA PHE A 13 -4.31 1.05 -7.43
C PHE A 13 -3.28 0.67 -8.47
N GLU A 14 -3.12 -0.64 -8.68
CA GLU A 14 -2.29 -1.22 -9.73
C GLU A 14 -3.07 -2.33 -10.44
N ASP A 15 -2.97 -2.38 -11.76
CA ASP A 15 -3.54 -3.45 -12.57
C ASP A 15 -2.49 -4.54 -12.74
N LEU A 16 -2.74 -5.73 -12.18
CA LEU A 16 -1.82 -6.86 -12.22
C LEU A 16 -2.43 -8.03 -12.99
N HIS A 17 -1.59 -8.80 -13.66
CA HIS A 17 -1.94 -10.09 -14.24
C HIS A 17 -1.56 -11.23 -13.29
N VAL A 18 -2.14 -12.39 -13.52
CA VAL A 18 -1.80 -13.64 -12.84
C VAL A 18 -0.29 -13.86 -12.92
N ASN A 19 0.28 -14.22 -11.78
CA ASN A 19 1.71 -14.41 -11.52
C ASN A 19 2.55 -13.13 -11.43
N ASP A 20 2.04 -11.95 -11.79
CA ASP A 20 2.78 -10.70 -11.56
C ASP A 20 3.12 -10.54 -10.08
N LYS A 21 4.36 -10.10 -9.82
CA LYS A 21 4.81 -9.81 -8.46
C LYS A 21 4.79 -8.31 -8.25
N MET A 22 4.14 -7.89 -7.19
CA MET A 22 4.11 -6.51 -6.74
C MET A 22 4.72 -6.42 -5.34
N THR A 23 5.62 -5.46 -5.17
CA THR A 23 6.23 -5.12 -3.89
C THR A 23 5.94 -3.64 -3.61
N VAL A 24 5.34 -3.38 -2.46
CA VAL A 24 5.11 -2.03 -1.94
C VAL A 24 6.00 -1.83 -0.74
N THR A 25 6.88 -0.84 -0.81
CA THR A 25 7.71 -0.40 0.32
C THR A 25 7.29 0.99 0.72
N TYR A 26 7.12 1.23 2.01
CA TYR A 26 6.72 2.53 2.53
C TYR A 26 7.50 2.91 3.79
N GLN A 27 7.58 4.22 4.02
CA GLN A 27 8.22 4.83 5.18
C GLN A 27 7.53 6.15 5.52
N VAL A 28 7.19 6.34 6.79
CA VAL A 28 6.67 7.59 7.32
C VAL A 28 7.82 8.57 7.48
N GLY A 29 7.77 9.68 6.73
CA GLY A 29 8.79 10.72 6.70
C GLY A 29 8.52 11.88 7.66
N GLY A 30 7.30 12.01 8.19
CA GLY A 30 6.96 13.07 9.14
C GLY A 30 5.47 13.13 9.49
N GLY A 31 5.14 13.98 10.48
CA GLY A 31 3.78 14.17 10.99
C GLY A 31 3.51 13.39 12.27
N GLY A 32 3.20 14.11 13.35
CA GLY A 32 2.79 13.54 14.65
C GLY A 32 3.63 12.36 15.13
N HIS A 33 2.95 11.27 15.51
CA HIS A 33 3.60 9.98 15.73
C HIS A 33 3.96 9.34 14.38
N LEU A 34 5.13 8.73 14.29
CA LEU A 34 5.65 8.14 13.04
C LEU A 34 5.07 6.75 12.76
N ASP A 35 3.75 6.62 12.71
CA ASP A 35 3.03 5.36 12.46
C ASP A 35 1.97 5.51 11.37
N ILE A 36 1.73 4.48 10.57
CA ILE A 36 0.65 4.46 9.57
C ILE A 36 0.06 3.04 9.52
N ASP A 37 -1.23 2.95 9.22
CA ASP A 37 -1.86 1.68 8.89
C ASP A 37 -1.79 1.47 7.37
N PHE A 38 -1.35 0.30 6.95
CA PHE A 38 -1.29 -0.09 5.54
C PHE A 38 -2.21 -1.27 5.28
N TRP A 39 -2.90 -1.22 4.13
CA TRP A 39 -3.81 -2.27 3.68
C TRP A 39 -3.58 -2.55 2.21
N LEU A 40 -3.58 -3.82 1.81
CA LEU A 40 -3.56 -4.25 0.41
C LEU A 40 -4.65 -5.29 0.20
N ALA A 41 -5.49 -5.08 -0.81
CA ALA A 41 -6.58 -5.97 -1.21
C ALA A 41 -6.50 -6.37 -2.69
N ASP A 42 -7.01 -7.55 -2.98
CA ASP A 42 -7.19 -8.06 -4.34
C ASP A 42 -8.44 -7.43 -5.02
N PRO A 43 -8.67 -7.70 -6.31
CA PRO A 43 -9.83 -7.19 -7.06
C PRO A 43 -11.20 -7.60 -6.49
N ASP A 44 -11.25 -8.66 -5.68
CA ASP A 44 -12.44 -9.13 -4.98
C ASP A 44 -12.57 -8.54 -3.56
N ASN A 45 -11.75 -7.53 -3.23
CA ASN A 45 -11.65 -6.89 -1.91
C ASN A 45 -11.15 -7.83 -0.80
N VAL A 46 -10.45 -8.92 -1.15
CA VAL A 46 -9.84 -9.83 -0.17
C VAL A 46 -8.52 -9.23 0.30
N ALA A 47 -8.37 -9.10 1.62
CA ALA A 47 -7.14 -8.62 2.25
C ALA A 47 -5.97 -9.56 1.95
N LEU A 48 -4.93 -9.05 1.31
CA LEU A 48 -3.69 -9.78 1.03
C LEU A 48 -2.53 -9.34 1.95
N GLY A 49 -2.56 -8.09 2.41
CA GLY A 49 -1.55 -7.54 3.31
C GLY A 49 -2.15 -6.50 4.24
N LYS A 50 -1.68 -6.49 5.49
CA LYS A 50 -2.12 -5.54 6.50
C LYS A 50 -0.99 -5.29 7.49
N ASP A 51 -0.60 -4.03 7.61
CA ASP A 51 0.28 -3.56 8.67
C ASP A 51 -0.45 -2.52 9.51
N ILE A 52 -0.28 -2.60 10.82
CA ILE A 52 -0.95 -1.72 11.78
C ILE A 52 0.10 -0.99 12.61
N LYS A 53 -0.04 0.33 12.70
CA LYS A 53 0.85 1.25 13.42
C LYS A 53 2.34 1.09 13.09
N GLN A 54 2.70 1.00 11.81
CA GLN A 54 4.09 0.83 11.40
C GLN A 54 4.71 2.14 10.91
N SER A 55 5.98 2.37 11.23
CA SER A 55 6.75 3.51 10.71
C SER A 55 7.31 3.26 9.31
N GLN A 56 7.51 1.99 8.96
CA GLN A 56 7.96 1.53 7.66
C GLN A 56 7.56 0.07 7.48
N GLY A 57 7.48 -0.37 6.23
CA GLY A 57 7.18 -1.76 5.91
C GLY A 57 7.42 -2.08 4.44
N THR A 58 7.52 -3.38 4.15
CA THR A 58 7.58 -3.90 2.79
C THR A 58 6.59 -5.05 2.69
N VAL A 59 5.62 -4.92 1.80
CA VAL A 59 4.60 -5.94 1.52
C VAL A 59 4.80 -6.43 0.10
N GLN A 60 4.97 -7.74 -0.06
CA GLN A 60 5.14 -8.38 -1.36
C GLN A 60 4.01 -9.36 -1.59
N ILE A 61 3.37 -9.28 -2.75
CA ILE A 61 2.29 -10.18 -3.18
C ILE A 61 2.57 -10.70 -4.58
N THR A 62 2.09 -11.91 -4.84
CA THR A 62 1.97 -12.47 -6.19
C THR A 62 0.50 -12.46 -6.56
N ALA A 63 0.16 -11.79 -7.66
CA ALA A 63 -1.20 -11.71 -8.14
C ALA A 63 -1.72 -13.10 -8.52
N LYS A 64 -2.81 -13.53 -7.86
CA LYS A 64 -3.48 -14.81 -8.15
C LYS A 64 -4.61 -14.68 -9.17
N LYS A 65 -4.97 -13.45 -9.48
CA LYS A 65 -6.08 -13.08 -10.36
C LYS A 65 -5.68 -11.83 -11.14
N ASN A 66 -6.16 -11.74 -12.36
CA ASN A 66 -6.09 -10.53 -13.16
C ASN A 66 -7.03 -9.48 -12.57
N GLY A 67 -6.58 -8.23 -12.53
CA GLY A 67 -7.44 -7.10 -12.21
C GLY A 67 -6.74 -6.04 -11.36
N ARG A 68 -7.57 -5.14 -10.83
CA ARG A 68 -7.14 -3.96 -10.08
C ARG A 68 -6.98 -4.27 -8.60
N TYR A 69 -5.74 -4.23 -8.12
CA TYR A 69 -5.40 -4.36 -6.71
C TYR A 69 -5.44 -2.98 -6.07
N GLU A 70 -5.96 -2.89 -4.84
CA GLU A 70 -6.03 -1.64 -4.07
C GLU A 70 -5.04 -1.71 -2.91
N TYR A 71 -4.27 -0.65 -2.69
CA TYR A 71 -3.49 -0.48 -1.47
C TYR A 71 -3.69 0.91 -0.88
N CYS A 72 -3.86 0.98 0.44
CA CYS A 72 -4.22 2.20 1.16
C CYS A 72 -3.28 2.47 2.32
N PHE A 73 -3.02 3.75 2.57
CA PHE A 73 -2.40 4.28 3.77
C PHE A 73 -3.47 5.00 4.60
N SER A 74 -3.67 4.58 5.84
CA SER A 74 -4.71 5.11 6.72
C SER A 74 -4.10 5.83 7.93
N ASN A 75 -4.48 7.10 8.09
CA ASN A 75 -4.16 7.96 9.22
C ASN A 75 -5.40 8.18 10.11
N GLN A 76 -6.20 7.13 10.31
CA GLN A 76 -7.42 7.23 11.15
C GLN A 76 -7.12 7.48 12.64
N MET A 77 -5.91 7.18 13.09
CA MET A 77 -5.53 7.38 14.50
C MET A 77 -5.16 8.82 14.84
N SER A 78 -4.56 9.56 13.91
CA SER A 78 -4.20 10.95 14.19
C SER A 78 -5.39 11.84 13.93
N THR A 79 -5.84 12.51 14.97
CA THR A 79 -6.98 13.44 14.93
C THR A 79 -6.57 14.88 14.60
N VAL A 80 -5.26 15.17 14.57
CA VAL A 80 -4.75 16.54 14.57
C VAL A 80 -3.68 16.83 13.51
N VAL A 81 -2.85 15.84 13.15
CA VAL A 81 -1.68 16.08 12.29
C VAL A 81 -1.68 15.14 11.08
N ASP A 82 -1.43 15.72 9.92
CA ASP A 82 -1.27 15.01 8.65
C ASP A 82 0.05 14.23 8.63
N LYS A 83 0.08 13.10 7.95
CA LYS A 83 1.27 12.26 7.86
C LYS A 83 1.88 12.32 6.48
N MET A 84 3.19 12.47 6.42
CA MET A 84 3.96 12.42 5.18
C MET A 84 4.49 11.01 5.00
N VAL A 85 4.02 10.30 3.97
CA VAL A 85 4.42 8.92 3.68
C VAL A 85 5.17 8.89 2.35
N SER A 86 6.38 8.35 2.36
CA SER A 86 7.09 8.00 1.13
C SER A 86 6.82 6.54 0.83
N PHE A 87 6.38 6.22 -0.39
CA PHE A 87 6.21 4.85 -0.81
C PHE A 87 6.80 4.64 -2.21
N ASN A 88 7.20 3.42 -2.47
CA ASN A 88 7.64 2.94 -3.76
C ASN A 88 6.90 1.64 -4.08
N VAL A 89 6.41 1.55 -5.31
CA VAL A 89 5.86 0.33 -5.87
C VAL A 89 6.79 -0.13 -6.97
N HIS A 90 7.19 -1.39 -6.91
CA HIS A 90 7.95 -2.04 -7.97
C HIS A 90 7.49 -3.48 -8.11
N GLY A 91 7.65 -4.04 -9.30
CA GLY A 91 7.19 -5.39 -9.59
C GLY A 91 7.99 -6.05 -10.70
N VAL A 92 7.86 -7.38 -10.77
CA VAL A 92 8.32 -8.17 -11.92
C VAL A 92 7.08 -8.47 -12.73
N ILE A 93 6.96 -7.81 -13.88
CA ILE A 93 5.98 -8.17 -14.90
C ILE A 93 6.43 -9.51 -15.45
N TYR A 94 5.63 -10.55 -15.30
CA TYR A 94 5.89 -11.79 -16.03
C TYR A 94 5.60 -11.50 -17.49
N VAL A 95 6.67 -11.34 -18.28
CA VAL A 95 6.58 -11.49 -19.73
C VAL A 95 6.48 -12.99 -19.95
N ASP A 96 5.33 -13.48 -20.39
CA ASP A 96 5.24 -14.85 -20.91
C ASP A 96 6.21 -14.91 -22.10
N ASP A 97 7.24 -15.75 -22.00
CA ASP A 97 8.23 -15.96 -23.06
C ASP A 97 7.50 -16.73 -24.18
N GLU A 98 6.78 -16.02 -25.06
CA GLU A 98 6.23 -16.58 -26.31
C GLU A 98 7.34 -16.90 -27.32
#